data_AF-A0A9X2GWN2-F1
#
_entry.id   AF-A0A9X2GWN2-F1
#
_cell.length_a   1.000
_cell.length_b   1.000
_cell.length_c   1.000
_cell.angle_alpha   90.00
_cell.angle_beta   90.00
_cell.angle_gamma   90.00
#
_symmetry.space_group_name_H-M   'P 1'
#
loop_
_entity.id
_entity.type
_entity.pdbx_description
1 polymer ?
#
loop_
_entity_poly.entity_id
_entity_poly.type
_entity_poly.pdbx_seq_one_letter_code
_entity_poly.pdbx_strand_id
1 'polypeptide(L)'
;MTEDAWEQIKTRTASLLSRGDPQAQERQAVRLEDSRQELLSADDRTRVADEQQTIWRTRLIDMLEDDPSIAPPLDRLVIFIESHIASGTVQAGAVQLNASAHDQAQQAVQGQGTQRNTFRSSAP
;
A
#
# COMPACT_ATOMS: atom_id res chain seq x y z
N MET A 1 15.08 -11.85 2.65
CA MET A 1 15.01 -10.56 1.92
C MET A 1 13.60 -9.97 1.92
N THR A 2 12.55 -10.70 1.51
CA THR A 2 11.14 -10.22 1.61
C THR A 2 10.67 -10.08 3.06
N GLU A 3 11.11 -10.99 3.93
CA GLU A 3 10.82 -10.97 5.36
C GLU A 3 11.43 -9.73 6.04
N ASP A 4 12.64 -9.34 5.63
CA ASP A 4 13.30 -8.13 6.14
C ASP A 4 12.58 -6.84 5.71
N ALA A 5 12.03 -6.80 4.49
CA ALA A 5 11.25 -5.66 4.00
C ALA A 5 9.88 -5.58 4.70
N TRP A 6 9.21 -6.72 4.87
CA TRP A 6 7.94 -6.81 5.59
C TRP A 6 8.07 -6.36 7.04
N GLU A 7 9.08 -6.86 7.77
CA GLU A 7 9.29 -6.48 9.17
C GLU A 7 9.55 -4.97 9.34
N GLN A 8 10.28 -4.35 8.40
CA GLN A 8 10.50 -2.91 8.41
C GLN A 8 9.21 -2.11 8.18
N ILE A 9 8.39 -2.53 7.21
CA ILE A 9 7.10 -1.89 6.92
C ILE A 9 6.15 -2.06 8.10
N LYS A 10 6.02 -3.28 8.63
CA LYS A 10 5.18 -3.60 9.78
C LYS A 10 5.56 -2.77 11.00
N THR A 11 6.84 -2.71 11.33
CA THR A 11 7.34 -1.96 12.49
C THR A 11 7.03 -0.46 12.39
N ARG A 12 7.30 0.15 11.22
CA ARG A 12 7.04 1.58 11.02
C ARG A 12 5.55 1.92 11.00
N THR A 13 4.75 1.06 10.37
CA THR A 13 3.29 1.21 10.34
C THR A 13 2.70 1.08 11.74
N ALA A 14 3.10 0.05 12.50
CA ALA A 14 2.64 -0.15 13.87
C ALA A 14 3.03 1.01 14.79
N SER A 15 4.25 1.55 14.65
CA SER A 15 4.71 2.70 15.42
C SER A 15 3.92 3.98 15.10
N LEU A 16 3.54 4.20 13.83
CA LEU A 16 2.69 5.32 13.46
C LEU A 16 1.28 5.18 14.07
N LEU A 17 0.67 4.01 13.89
CA LEU A 17 -0.69 3.71 14.36
C LEU A 17 -0.82 3.68 15.89
N SER A 18 0.28 3.48 16.60
CA SER A 18 0.29 3.44 18.07
C SER A 18 0.39 4.80 18.73
N ARG A 19 0.75 5.85 17.98
CA ARG A 19 0.97 7.21 18.50
C ARG A 19 1.93 7.25 19.71
N GLY A 20 2.90 6.32 19.74
CA GLY A 20 3.91 6.22 20.80
C GLY A 20 3.50 5.37 22.02
N ASP A 21 2.31 4.78 22.05
CA ASP A 21 1.94 3.78 23.08
C ASP A 21 2.55 2.41 22.73
N PRO A 22 3.47 1.85 23.55
CA PRO A 22 4.07 0.55 23.29
C PRO A 22 3.06 -0.61 23.23
N GLN A 23 2.01 -0.59 24.06
CA GLN A 23 0.99 -1.64 24.03
C GLN A 23 0.11 -1.52 22.79
N ALA A 24 -0.22 -0.29 22.36
CA ALA A 24 -0.88 -0.10 21.09
C ALA A 24 -0.01 -0.57 19.93
N GLN A 25 1.29 -0.33 19.96
CA GLN A 25 2.21 -0.75 18.90
C GLN A 25 2.20 -2.26 18.69
N GLU A 26 2.27 -3.04 19.77
CA GLU A 26 2.17 -4.50 19.67
C GLU A 26 0.84 -4.94 19.08
N ARG A 27 -0.29 -4.36 19.53
CA ARG A 27 -1.62 -4.64 18.96
C ARG A 27 -1.70 -4.32 17.47
N GLN A 28 -1.11 -3.22 17.02
CA GLN A 28 -1.11 -2.86 15.60
C GLN A 28 -0.20 -3.77 14.78
N ALA A 29 0.94 -4.19 15.32
CA ALA A 29 1.83 -5.14 14.66
C ALA A 29 1.16 -6.51 14.46
N VAL A 30 0.47 -7.03 15.49
CA VAL A 30 -0.32 -8.27 15.39
C VAL A 30 -1.39 -8.15 14.32
N ARG A 31 -2.16 -7.06 14.32
CA ARG A 31 -3.21 -6.82 13.31
C ARG A 31 -2.68 -6.78 11.88
N LEU A 32 -1.50 -6.18 11.66
CA LEU A 32 -0.85 -6.16 10.35
C LEU A 32 -0.42 -7.57 9.93
N GLU A 33 0.10 -8.38 10.85
CA GLU A 33 0.44 -9.77 10.57
C GLU A 33 -0.81 -10.60 10.26
N ASP A 34 -1.88 -10.47 11.04
CA ASP A 34 -3.15 -11.16 10.79
C ASP A 34 -3.70 -10.83 9.40
N SER A 35 -3.69 -9.54 9.03
CA SER A 35 -4.12 -9.08 7.69
C SER A 35 -3.28 -9.71 6.58
N ARG A 36 -1.97 -9.85 6.80
CA ARG A 36 -1.07 -10.52 5.85
C ARG A 36 -1.37 -12.02 5.78
N GLN A 37 -1.60 -12.69 6.90
CA GLN A 37 -1.92 -14.11 6.93
C GLN A 37 -3.26 -14.40 6.24
N GLU A 38 -4.26 -13.55 6.43
CA GLU A 38 -5.53 -13.63 5.69
C GLU A 38 -5.30 -13.54 4.18
N LEU A 39 -4.47 -12.60 3.72
CA LEU A 39 -4.12 -12.49 2.30
C LEU A 39 -3.32 -13.67 1.74
N LEU A 40 -2.46 -14.29 2.56
CA LEU A 40 -1.65 -15.43 2.16
C LEU A 40 -2.41 -16.75 2.16
N SER A 41 -3.43 -16.87 3.01
CA SER A 41 -4.26 -18.07 3.15
C SER A 41 -5.55 -18.02 2.33
N ALA A 42 -5.90 -16.87 1.74
CA ALA A 42 -7.10 -16.69 0.95
C ALA A 42 -7.07 -17.45 -0.38
N ASP A 43 -8.12 -18.25 -0.62
CA ASP A 43 -8.38 -18.85 -1.94
C ASP A 43 -8.68 -17.77 -3.00
N ASP A 44 -9.44 -16.74 -2.61
CA ASP A 44 -9.71 -15.55 -3.42
C ASP A 44 -8.97 -14.34 -2.85
N ARG A 45 -7.70 -14.23 -3.25
CA ARG A 45 -6.81 -13.16 -2.79
C ARG A 45 -7.28 -11.77 -3.20
N THR A 46 -7.97 -11.64 -4.33
CA THR A 46 -8.48 -10.33 -4.81
C THR A 46 -9.59 -9.83 -3.91
N ARG A 47 -10.59 -10.68 -3.61
CA ARG A 47 -11.66 -10.31 -2.69
C ARG A 47 -11.13 -9.93 -1.30
N VAL A 48 -10.22 -10.75 -0.74
CA VAL A 48 -9.64 -10.48 0.57
C VAL A 48 -8.78 -9.21 0.57
N ALA A 49 -8.09 -8.90 -0.54
CA ALA A 49 -7.37 -7.63 -0.70
C ALA A 49 -8.30 -6.41 -0.67
N ASP A 50 -9.45 -6.46 -1.34
CA ASP A 50 -10.43 -5.37 -1.34
C ASP A 50 -11.05 -5.15 0.06
N GLU A 51 -11.32 -6.24 0.77
CA GLU A 51 -11.81 -6.22 2.15
C GLU A 51 -10.77 -5.59 3.10
N GLN A 52 -9.52 -6.05 3.01
CA GLN A 52 -8.42 -5.52 3.80
C GLN A 52 -8.15 -4.05 3.46
N GLN A 53 -8.19 -3.66 2.19
CA GLN A 53 -8.03 -2.27 1.77
C GLN A 53 -9.10 -1.38 2.41
N THR A 54 -10.35 -1.84 2.46
CA THR A 54 -11.45 -1.10 3.07
C THR A 54 -11.22 -0.91 4.58
N ILE A 55 -10.87 -1.99 5.29
CA ILE A 55 -10.59 -1.98 6.73
C ILE A 55 -9.47 -0.99 7.06
N TRP A 56 -8.35 -1.07 6.33
CA TRP A 56 -7.20 -0.20 6.58
C TRP A 56 -7.45 1.25 6.20
N ARG A 57 -8.21 1.51 5.11
CA ARG A 57 -8.60 2.87 4.73
C ARG A 57 -9.45 3.53 5.81
N THR A 58 -10.47 2.85 6.32
CA THR A 58 -11.32 3.39 7.40
C THR A 58 -10.48 3.73 8.63
N ARG A 59 -9.59 2.83 9.06
CA ARG A 59 -8.73 3.08 10.22
C ARG A 59 -7.82 4.29 10.04
N LEU A 60 -7.25 4.47 8.85
CA LEU A 60 -6.40 5.63 8.56
C LEU A 60 -7.20 6.94 8.53
N ILE A 61 -8.44 6.90 8.04
CA ILE A 61 -9.35 8.05 8.09
C ILE A 61 -9.66 8.41 9.54
N ASP A 62 -10.14 7.44 10.34
CA ASP A 62 -10.47 7.65 11.75
C ASP A 62 -9.27 8.24 12.51
N MET A 63 -8.06 7.73 12.22
CA MET A 63 -6.81 8.21 12.82
C MET A 63 -6.52 9.67 12.44
N LEU A 64 -6.72 10.06 11.18
CA LEU A 64 -6.51 11.44 10.70
C LEU A 64 -7.58 12.40 11.24
N GLU A 65 -8.80 11.93 11.45
CA GLU A 65 -9.87 12.70 12.08
C GLU A 65 -9.56 12.95 13.57
N ASP A 66 -9.05 11.93 14.27
CA ASP A 66 -8.61 12.04 15.68
C ASP A 66 -7.42 12.99 15.85
N ASP A 67 -6.42 12.91 14.97
CA ASP A 67 -5.17 13.67 15.07
C ASP A 67 -4.64 14.06 13.67
N PRO A 68 -4.99 15.24 13.15
CA PRO A 68 -4.50 15.70 11.86
C PRO A 68 -2.98 15.88 11.77
N SER A 69 -2.28 15.97 12.92
CA SER A 69 -0.82 16.19 12.94
C SER A 69 -0.03 14.98 12.44
N ILE A 70 -0.67 13.81 12.31
CA ILE A 70 -0.07 12.58 11.80
C ILE A 70 0.00 12.53 10.26
N ALA A 71 -0.63 13.46 9.54
CA ALA A 71 -0.65 13.43 8.08
C ALA A 71 0.76 13.45 7.45
N PRO A 72 1.71 14.31 7.89
CA PRO A 72 3.07 14.27 7.33
C PRO A 72 3.85 12.97 7.67
N PRO A 73 3.78 12.42 8.90
CA PRO A 73 4.27 11.07 9.17
C PRO A 73 3.66 9.97 8.30
N LEU A 74 2.35 10.02 8.02
CA LEU A 74 1.65 9.05 7.17
C LEU A 74 2.13 9.13 5.71
N ASP A 75 2.30 10.34 5.18
CA ASP A 75 2.84 10.56 3.83
C ASP A 75 4.25 9.96 3.67
N ARG A 76 5.13 10.16 4.67
CA ARG A 76 6.45 9.54 4.69
C ARG A 76 6.40 8.01 4.72
N LEU A 77 5.42 7.43 5.41
CA LEU A 77 5.22 5.98 5.43
C LEU A 77 4.80 5.46 4.05
N VAL A 78 3.90 6.16 3.36
CA VAL A 78 3.47 5.80 2.00
C VAL A 78 4.66 5.82 1.05
N ILE A 79 5.44 6.91 1.03
CA ILE A 79 6.66 7.04 0.20
C ILE A 79 7.65 5.89 0.49
N PHE A 80 7.82 5.54 1.77
CA PHE A 80 8.68 4.43 2.17
C PHE A 80 8.19 3.07 1.64
N ILE A 81 6.88 2.81 1.68
CA ILE A 81 6.29 1.58 1.17
C ILE A 81 6.43 1.52 -0.36
N GLU A 82 6.13 2.61 -1.06
CA GLU A 82 6.26 2.70 -2.51
C GLU A 82 7.69 2.43 -2.98
N SER A 83 8.70 2.94 -2.24
CA SER A 83 10.11 2.67 -2.58
C SER A 83 10.47 1.19 -2.47
N HIS A 84 9.85 0.45 -1.54
CA HIS A 84 10.07 -1.00 -1.35
C HIS A 84 9.34 -1.83 -2.40
N ILE A 85 8.20 -1.36 -2.90
CA ILE A 85 7.49 -1.99 -4.01
C ILE A 85 8.26 -1.76 -5.33
N ALA A 86 8.66 -0.52 -5.60
CA ALA A 86 9.38 -0.15 -6.82
C ALA A 86 10.76 -0.82 -6.93
N SER A 87 11.42 -1.08 -5.81
CA SER A 87 12.71 -1.78 -5.76
C SER A 87 12.60 -3.28 -6.02
N GLY A 88 11.41 -3.81 -6.33
CA GLY A 88 11.18 -5.23 -6.65
C GLY A 88 11.35 -6.17 -5.46
N THR A 89 11.56 -5.63 -4.26
CA THR A 89 11.77 -6.38 -3.01
C THR A 89 10.49 -7.03 -2.49
N VAL A 90 9.33 -6.60 -3.00
CA VAL A 90 8.01 -7.18 -2.69
C VAL A 90 7.41 -7.72 -3.99
N GLN A 91 7.69 -8.98 -4.32
CA GLN A 91 6.91 -9.71 -5.32
C GLN A 91 5.53 -10.03 -4.75
N ALA A 92 4.66 -9.02 -4.69
CA ALA A 92 3.23 -9.25 -4.61
C ALA A 92 2.76 -9.69 -6.00
N GLY A 93 2.23 -10.91 -6.11
CA GLY A 93 1.59 -11.37 -7.34
C GLY A 93 0.56 -10.34 -7.81
N ALA A 94 0.86 -9.71 -8.95
CA ALA A 94 0.00 -8.85 -9.76
C ALA A 94 -1.05 -8.02 -8.99
N VAL A 95 -0.62 -6.94 -8.34
CA VAL A 95 -1.52 -5.80 -8.10
C VAL A 95 -1.16 -4.71 -9.10
N GLN A 96 -1.93 -4.66 -10.18
CA GLN A 96 -1.87 -3.59 -11.17
C GLN A 96 -2.47 -2.32 -10.54
N LEU A 97 -1.68 -1.60 -9.74
CA LEU A 97 -2.02 -0.28 -9.24
C LEU A 97 -2.02 0.70 -10.43
N ASN A 98 -3.21 1.01 -10.94
CA ASN A 98 -3.43 2.14 -11.85
C ASN A 98 -3.27 3.44 -11.05
N ALA A 99 -2.04 3.89 -10.87
CA ALA A 99 -1.74 5.25 -10.44
C ALA A 99 -1.88 6.18 -11.66
N SER A 100 -2.90 7.04 -11.66
CA SER A 100 -3.00 8.12 -12.64
C SER A 100 -1.96 9.20 -12.30
N ALA A 101 -0.78 9.11 -12.91
CA ALA A 101 0.22 10.17 -12.85
C ALA A 101 -0.05 11.18 -13.98
N HIS A 102 -0.22 12.45 -13.60
CA HIS A 102 -0.29 13.55 -14.54
C HIS A 102 1.13 13.83 -15.05
N ASP A 103 1.29 13.67 -16.36
CA ASP A 103 2.46 14.00 -17.19
C ASP A 103 3.62 12.97 -17.24
N GLN A 104 3.74 12.36 -18.42
CA GLN A 104 4.89 11.65 -19.01
C GLN A 104 5.49 10.42 -18.30
N ALA A 105 4.75 9.32 -18.19
CA ALA A 105 5.35 7.99 -18.01
C ALA A 105 4.97 7.03 -19.15
N GLN A 106 5.96 6.62 -19.95
CA GLN A 106 5.79 5.54 -20.93
C GLN A 106 5.91 4.19 -20.21
N GLN A 107 4.83 3.42 -20.15
CA GLN A 107 4.82 2.09 -19.54
C GLN A 107 4.78 1.02 -20.64
N ALA A 108 5.87 0.27 -20.79
CA ALA A 108 5.90 -0.90 -21.66
C ALA A 108 5.29 -2.10 -20.91
N VAL A 109 4.11 -2.55 -21.35
CA VAL A 109 3.42 -3.72 -20.81
C VAL A 109 3.65 -4.89 -21.77
N GLN A 110 4.44 -5.89 -21.35
CA GLN A 110 4.47 -7.20 -22.00
C GLN A 110 3.40 -8.09 -21.37
N GLY A 111 2.24 -8.16 -22.03
CA GLY A 111 1.15 -9.07 -21.69
C GLY A 111 0.02 -8.93 -22.70
N GLN A 112 -0.42 -10.05 -23.30
CA GLN A 112 -1.37 -10.04 -24.41
C GLN A 112 -2.76 -9.62 -23.95
N GLY A 113 -3.17 -8.42 -24.34
CA GLY A 113 -4.53 -7.90 -24.24
C GLY A 113 -4.64 -6.63 -25.07
N THR A 114 -5.68 -6.51 -25.91
CA THR A 114 -5.80 -5.40 -26.85
C THR A 114 -6.16 -4.10 -26.11
N GLN A 115 -5.21 -3.17 -26.04
CA GLN A 115 -5.40 -1.85 -25.44
C GLN A 115 -5.73 -0.82 -26.53
N ARG A 116 -6.88 -0.15 -26.41
CA ARG A 116 -7.28 0.96 -27.30
C ARG A 116 -6.84 2.28 -26.67
N ASN A 117 -5.75 2.86 -27.18
CA ASN A 117 -5.27 4.18 -26.77
C ASN A 117 -5.83 5.27 -27.70
N THR A 118 -6.33 6.37 -27.13
CA THR A 118 -6.73 7.57 -27.90
C THR A 118 -5.91 8.76 -27.43
N PHE A 119 -5.07 9.30 -28.31
CA PHE A 119 -4.24 10.47 -28.01
C PHE A 119 -4.90 11.72 -28.62
N ARG A 120 -5.05 12.79 -27.83
CA ARG A 120 -5.30 14.14 -28.37
C ARG A 120 -4.06 14.98 -28.16
N SER A 121 -3.48 15.48 -29.24
CA SER A 121 -2.46 16.53 -29.20
C SER A 121 -3.14 17.90 -29.22
N SER A 122 -2.62 18.85 -28.45
CA SER A 122 -2.84 20.27 -28.71
C SER A 122 -1.48 20.94 -28.87
N ALA A 123 -1.08 21.13 -30.13
CA ALA A 123 -0.07 22.12 -30.52
C ALA A 123 -0.75 23.50 -30.64
N PRO A 124 -0.01 24.61 -30.60
CA PRO A 124 0.76 25.04 -31.76
C PRO A 124 2.26 25.24 -31.50
#